data_AF-A0A0Q5C8M3-F1
#
_entry.id   AF-A0A0Q5C8M3-F1
#
_cell.length_a   1.000
_cell.length_b   1.000
_cell.length_c   1.000
_cell.angle_alpha   90.00
_cell.angle_beta   90.00
_cell.angle_gamma   90.00
#
_symmetry.space_group_name_H-M   'P 1'
#
loop_
_entity.id
_entity.type
_entity.pdbx_description
1 polymer ?
#
loop_
_entity_poly.entity_id
_entity_poly.type
_entity_poly.pdbx_seq_one_letter_code
_entity_poly.pdbx_strand_id
1 'polypeptide(L)' 'MMKLFIAKIRSAAGTKPLVTVRAAAEGEARLFLEAAYPEDEIVDVAEPSGWASDADTGSSAGDIREHAGVEWQAPSSHAD' A
#
# COMPACT_ATOMS: atom_id res chain seq x y z
N MET A 1 -14.25 -9.05 5.36
CA MET A 1 -13.14 -9.80 4.72
C MET A 1 -12.04 -8.80 4.44
N MET A 2 -10.81 -9.01 4.91
CA MET A 2 -9.72 -8.06 4.62
C MET A 2 -9.20 -8.23 3.20
N LYS A 3 -8.92 -7.10 2.56
CA LYS A 3 -8.31 -6.99 1.25
C LYS A 3 -6.86 -6.53 1.42
N LEU A 4 -6.06 -6.75 0.38
CA LEU A 4 -4.71 -6.21 0.30
C LEU A 4 -4.77 -4.93 -0.50
N PHE A 5 -4.18 -3.87 0.02
CA PHE A 5 -3.97 -2.62 -0.69
C PHE A 5 -2.48 -2.41 -0.85
N ILE A 6 -2.12 -1.74 -1.93
CA ILE A 6 -0.78 -1.20 -2.15
C ILE A 6 -0.84 0.31 -1.90
N ALA A 7 0.23 0.87 -1.33
CA ALA A 7 0.41 2.30 -1.19
C ALA A 7 1.72 2.81 -1.77
N LYS A 8 1.65 4.02 -2.34
CA LYS A 8 2.79 4.83 -2.72
C LYS A 8 3.04 5.85 -1.62
N ILE A 9 4.22 5.78 -1.02
CA ILE A 9 4.59 6.68 0.08
C ILE A 9 5.82 7.49 -0.33
N ARG A 10 5.80 8.78 -0.03
CA ARG A 10 6.92 9.68 -0.24
C ARG A 10 7.42 10.18 1.11
N SER A 11 8.70 9.96 1.36
CA SER A 11 9.42 10.45 2.53
C SER A 11 10.30 11.65 2.16
N ALA A 12 10.80 12.38 3.16
CA ALA A 12 11.80 13.42 2.98
C ALA A 12 13.09 12.91 2.31
N ALA A 13 13.42 11.62 2.48
CA ALA A 13 14.57 10.97 1.85
C ALA A 13 14.31 10.50 0.41
N GLY A 14 13.07 10.58 -0.09
CA GLY A 14 12.69 10.11 -1.42
C GLY A 14 11.43 9.25 -1.42
N THR A 15 11.11 8.66 -2.56
CA THR A 15 9.95 7.74 -2.68
C THR A 15 10.30 6.43 -2.00
N LYS A 16 9.44 5.98 -1.07
CA LYS A 16 9.58 4.67 -0.42
C LYS A 16 9.32 3.55 -1.42
N PRO A 17 9.84 2.33 -1.15
CA PRO A 17 9.44 1.14 -1.90
C PRO A 17 7.92 0.90 -1.82
N LEU A 18 7.41 0.02 -2.67
CA LEU A 18 6.01 -0.42 -2.63
C LEU A 18 5.66 -0.87 -1.20
N VAL A 19 4.64 -0.23 -0.62
CA VAL A 19 4.11 -0.61 0.69
C VAL A 19 2.80 -1.34 0.49
N THR A 20 2.55 -2.36 1.28
CA THR A 20 1.29 -3.10 1.28
C THR A 20 0.64 -3.01 2.64
N VAL A 21 -0.69 -3.01 2.66
CA VAL A 21 -1.48 -2.98 3.90
C VAL A 21 -2.74 -3.84 3.79
N ARG A 22 -3.03 -4.58 4.86
CA ARG A 22 -4.28 -5.33 5.00
C ARG A 22 -5.35 -4.45 5.65
N ALA A 23 -6.46 -4.23 4.96
CA ALA A 23 -7.57 -3.43 5.48
C ALA A 23 -8.92 -3.91 4.92
N ALA A 24 -10.01 -3.49 5.54
CA ALA A 24 -11.36 -3.73 5.04
C ALA A 24 -11.69 -2.88 3.80
N ALA A 25 -11.12 -1.67 3.71
CA ALA A 25 -11.35 -0.71 2.63
C ALA A 25 -10.16 0.25 2.47
N GLU A 26 -10.10 0.96 1.34
CA GLU A 26 -9.03 1.92 1.02
C GLU A 26 -8.90 3.03 2.09
N GLY A 27 -10.03 3.57 2.57
CA GLY A 27 -10.02 4.58 3.63
C GLY A 27 -9.41 4.08 4.94
N GLU A 28 -9.64 2.81 5.29
CA GLU A 28 -9.05 2.19 6.47
C GLU A 28 -7.56 1.87 6.24
N ALA A 29 -7.19 1.41 5.04
CA ALA A 29 -5.80 1.23 4.63
C ALA A 29 -5.00 2.53 4.80
N ARG A 30 -5.57 3.66 4.35
CA ARG A 30 -4.94 4.98 4.50
C ARG A 30 -4.72 5.33 5.97
N LEU A 31 -5.73 5.14 6.83
CA LEU A 31 -5.59 5.40 8.27
C LEU A 31 -4.47 4.59 8.92
N PHE A 32 -4.34 3.31 8.57
CA PHE A 32 -3.24 2.47 9.06
C PHE A 32 -1.87 2.96 8.59
N LEU A 33 -1.77 3.38 7.33
CA LEU A 33 -0.53 3.90 6.76
C LEU A 33 -0.15 5.26 7.36
N GLU A 34 -1.10 6.17 7.56
CA GLU A 34 -0.87 7.46 8.22
C GLU A 34 -0.42 7.27 9.68
N ALA A 35 -0.93 6.24 10.36
CA ALA A 35 -0.49 5.89 11.71
C ALA A 35 0.93 5.27 11.73
N ALA A 36 1.28 4.47 10.73
CA ALA A 36 2.58 3.82 10.64
C ALA A 36 3.69 4.75 10.10
N TYR A 37 3.32 5.71 9.25
CA TYR A 37 4.22 6.65 8.60
C TYR A 37 3.78 8.11 8.88
N PRO A 38 3.81 8.56 10.15
CA PRO A 38 3.27 9.88 10.53
C PRO A 38 4.05 11.05 9.94
N GLU A 39 5.29 10.83 9.52
CA GLU A 39 6.18 11.84 8.94
C GLU A 39 6.24 11.79 7.40
N ASP A 40 5.62 10.79 6.78
CA ASP A 40 5.65 10.60 5.35
C ASP A 40 4.31 10.97 4.68
N GLU A 41 4.36 11.27 3.39
CA GLU A 41 3.19 11.57 2.58
C GLU A 41 2.66 10.29 1.92
N ILE A 42 1.42 9.93 2.24
CA ILE A 42 0.69 8.87 1.52
C ILE A 42 0.16 9.46 0.21
N VAL A 43 0.85 9.17 -0.89
CA VAL A 43 0.57 9.74 -2.21
C VAL A 43 -0.64 9.07 -2.86
N ASP A 44 -0.71 7.74 -2.76
CA ASP A 44 -1.76 6.94 -3.39
C ASP A 44 -1.96 5.63 -2.62
N VAL A 45 -3.20 5.15 -2.56
CA VAL A 45 -3.57 3.84 -1.99
C VAL A 45 -4.56 3.20 -2.94
N ALA A 46 -4.31 1.96 -3.36
CA ALA A 46 -5.16 1.28 -4.33
C ALA A 46 -5.17 -0.24 -4.13
N GLU A 47 -6.17 -0.91 -4.71
CA GLU A 47 -6.16 -2.37 -4.82
C GLU A 47 -5.11 -2.82 -5.85
N PRO A 48 -4.35 -3.90 -5.60
CA PRO A 48 -3.35 -4.40 -6.53
C PRO A 48 -4.04 -4.96 -7.79
N SER A 49 -3.98 -4.23 -8.92
CA SER A 49 -4.60 -4.66 -10.19
C SER A 49 -3.82 -5.77 -10.93
N GLY A 50 -2.59 -6.07 -10.52
CA GLY A 50 -1.76 -7.12 -11.13
C GLY A 50 -0.59 -7.59 -10.28
N TRP A 51 -0.44 -7.06 -9.06
CA TRP A 51 0.58 -7.52 -8.14
C TRP A 51 0.11 -8.81 -7.49
N ALA A 52 0.82 -9.92 -7.78
CA ALA A 52 0.50 -11.23 -7.26
C ALA A 52 0.59 -11.19 -5.72
N SER A 53 -0.59 -11.22 -5.11
CA SER A 53 -0.92 -11.09 -3.69
C SER A 53 -0.41 -12.24 -2.81
N ASP A 54 0.76 -12.80 -3.11
CA ASP A 54 1.40 -13.88 -2.33
C ASP A 54 2.45 -13.34 -1.34
N ALA A 55 2.79 -12.06 -1.44
CA ALA A 55 3.80 -11.46 -0.60
C ALA A 55 3.25 -11.12 0.81
N ASP A 56 3.32 -12.10 1.70
CA ASP A 56 3.66 -12.09 3.15
C ASP A 56 3.35 -10.81 3.98
N THR A 57 2.29 -10.07 3.65
CA THR A 57 1.83 -8.86 4.37
C THR A 57 0.90 -9.28 5.51
N GLY A 58 0.98 -10.52 5.99
CA GLY A 58 0.07 -11.02 7.01
C GLY A 58 -1.40 -11.13 6.56
N SER A 59 -2.27 -11.33 7.55
CA SER A 59 -3.69 -11.64 7.38
C SER A 59 -4.60 -10.83 8.29
N SER A 60 -4.05 -9.98 9.16
CA SER A 60 -4.76 -9.15 10.14
C SER A 60 -4.90 -7.71 9.64
N ALA A 61 -5.89 -6.98 10.16
CA ALA A 61 -6.07 -5.58 9.79
C ALA A 61 -4.91 -4.73 10.31
N GLY A 62 -4.37 -3.86 9.48
CA GLY A 62 -3.22 -3.02 9.78
C GLY A 62 -1.87 -3.73 9.68
N ASP A 63 -1.82 -4.99 9.21
CA ASP A 63 -0.54 -5.58 8.81
C ASP A 63 0.02 -4.78 7.62
N ILE A 64 1.20 -4.19 7.80
CA ILE A 64 1.89 -3.34 6.83
C ILE A 64 3.25 -3.94 6.50
N ARG A 65 3.65 -3.89 5.23
CA ARG A 65 4.97 -4.36 4.79
C ARG A 65 5.55 -3.50 3.68
N GLU A 66 6.85 -3.22 3.77
CA GLU A 66 7.63 -2.57 2.72
C GLU A 66 8.33 -3.62 1.84
N HIS A 67 8.23 -3.49 0.52
CA HIS A 67 8.84 -4.39 -0.46
C HIS A 67 10.03 -3.72 -1.15
N ALA A 68 11.19 -3.77 -0.50
CA ALA A 68 12.41 -3.16 -1.03
C ALA A 68 12.75 -3.68 -2.44
N GLY A 69 13.08 -2.75 -3.35
CA GLY A 69 13.37 -3.07 -4.75
C GLY A 69 12.13 -3.28 -5.63
N VAL A 70 10.92 -3.19 -5.08
CA VAL A 70 9.67 -3.17 -5.85
C VAL A 70 9.17 -1.74 -5.91
N GLU A 71 9.07 -1.21 -7.13
CA GLU A 71 8.50 0.12 -7.35
C GLU A 71 6.97 0.07 -7.31
N TRP A 72 6.36 1.23 -7.03
CA TRP A 72 4.92 1.42 -7.10
C TRP A 72 4.37 0.99 -8.47
N GLN A 73 3.39 0.09 -8.46
CA GLN A 73 2.64 -0.28 -9.66
C GLN A 73 1.28 0.38 -9.59
N ALA A 74 1.11 1.47 -10.35
CA ALA A 74 -0.18 2.14 -10.44
C ALA A 74 -1.25 1.13 -10.90
N PRO A 75 -2.43 1.10 -10.26
CA PRO A 75 -3.53 0.30 -10.77
C PRO A 75 -3.76 0.71 -12.22
N SER A 76 -3.87 -0.28 -13.10
CA SER A 76 -4.18 -0.01 -14.50
C SER A 76 -5.57 0.61 -14.53
N SER A 77 -5.66 1.94 -14.62
CA SER A 77 -6.85 2.60 -15.11
C SER A 77 -7.07 2.08 -16.53
N HIS A 78 -7.86 1.02 -16.65
CA HIS A 78 -8.44 0.62 -17.92
C HIS A 78 -9.44 1.72 -18.26
N ALA A 79 -8.92 2.80 -18.85
CA ALA A 79 -9.70 3.69 -19.68
C ALA A 79 -9.99 2.89 -20.96
N ASP A 80 -11.20 2.35 -21.04
CA ASP A 80 -11.94 2.23 -22.30
C ASP A 80 -13.29 2.92 -22.11
#